data_AF-A0A2A6B7A5-F1
#
_entry.id   AF-A0A2A6B7A5-F1
#
_cell.length_a   1.000
_cell.length_b   1.000
_cell.length_c   1.000
_cell.angle_alpha   90.00
_cell.angle_beta   90.00
_cell.angle_gamma   90.00
#
_symmetry.space_group_name_H-M   'P 1'
#
loop_
_entity.id
_entity.type
_entity.pdbx_description
1 polymer ?
#
loop_
_entity_poly.entity_id
_entity_poly.type
_entity_poly.pdbx_seq_one_letter_code
_entity_poly.pdbx_strand_id
1 'polypeptide(L)'
;VVYVTGGAASKLSKIRVVRKNILDQTDGQRAVLCVALSPSSRLPSRLTPSFQAKKCLPTDIRYKKTRAMRRALTKHEASIKSAKQQGNVKLI
;
A
#
# COMPACT_ATOMS: atom_id res chain seq x y z
N VAL A 1 -11.73 -22.80 -24.71
CA VAL A 1 -12.34 -23.88 -25.52
C VAL A 1 -13.59 -24.44 -24.86
N VAL A 2 -13.51 -25.19 -23.75
CA VAL A 2 -14.66 -25.90 -23.12
C VAL A 2 -15.86 -25.01 -22.73
N TYR A 3 -15.62 -23.81 -22.21
CA TYR A 3 -16.70 -22.85 -21.87
C TYR A 3 -17.44 -22.34 -23.11
N VAL A 4 -16.71 -22.11 -24.20
CA VAL A 4 -17.23 -21.52 -25.44
C VAL A 4 -18.09 -22.54 -26.20
N THR A 5 -17.77 -23.83 -26.07
CA THR A 5 -18.50 -24.92 -26.74
C THR A 5 -19.59 -25.54 -25.86
N GLY A 6 -19.99 -24.89 -24.75
CA GLY A 6 -21.10 -25.36 -23.91
C GLY A 6 -20.87 -26.73 -23.25
N GLY A 7 -19.65 -27.03 -22.81
CA GLY A 7 -19.33 -28.33 -22.20
C GLY A 7 -20.12 -28.63 -20.91
N ALA A 8 -20.14 -29.91 -20.51
CA ALA A 8 -20.88 -30.41 -19.34
C ALA A 8 -20.69 -29.57 -18.06
N ALA A 9 -21.78 -29.37 -17.31
CA ALA A 9 -21.84 -28.49 -16.13
C ALA A 9 -20.77 -28.83 -15.07
N SER A 10 -20.45 -30.12 -14.89
CA SER A 10 -19.40 -30.57 -13.96
C SER A 10 -18.00 -30.06 -14.33
N LYS A 11 -17.71 -29.88 -15.63
CA LYS A 11 -16.44 -29.33 -16.12
C LYS A 11 -16.38 -27.81 -15.93
N LEU A 12 -17.50 -27.11 -16.08
CA LEU A 12 -17.58 -25.67 -15.84
C LEU A 12 -17.39 -25.30 -14.36
N SER A 13 -17.99 -26.09 -13.45
CA SER A 13 -17.79 -25.92 -12.01
C SER A 13 -16.32 -26.16 -11.59
N LYS A 14 -15.67 -27.16 -12.19
CA LYS A 14 -14.23 -27.40 -11.99
C LYS A 14 -13.36 -26.25 -12.48
N ILE A 15 -13.73 -25.56 -13.57
CA ILE A 15 -13.00 -24.38 -14.05
C ILE A 15 -13.06 -23.24 -13.01
N ARG A 16 -14.19 -23.01 -12.32
CA ARG A 16 -14.28 -21.99 -11.26
C ARG A 16 -13.39 -22.34 -10.06
N VAL A 17 -13.42 -23.60 -9.63
CA VAL A 17 -12.60 -24.08 -8.51
C VAL A 17 -11.12 -24.04 -8.86
N VAL A 18 -10.73 -24.49 -10.05
CA VAL A 18 -9.33 -24.39 -10.51
C VAL A 18 -8.92 -22.93 -10.71
N ARG A 19 -9.82 -22.03 -11.11
CA ARG A 19 -9.51 -20.59 -11.19
C ARG A 19 -9.26 -19.98 -9.81
N LYS A 20 -10.08 -20.33 -8.82
CA LYS A 20 -9.93 -19.93 -7.42
C LYS A 20 -8.72 -20.58 -6.78
N ASN A 21 -8.55 -21.89 -6.85
CA ASN A 21 -7.39 -22.58 -6.29
C ASN A 21 -6.10 -22.15 -6.98
N ILE A 22 -6.09 -21.89 -8.29
CA ILE A 22 -4.97 -21.20 -8.90
C ILE A 22 -4.91 -19.82 -8.27
N LEU A 23 -5.93 -18.95 -8.27
CA LEU A 23 -5.90 -17.65 -7.58
C LEU A 23 -5.47 -17.66 -6.11
N ASP A 24 -5.70 -18.72 -5.34
CA ASP A 24 -5.46 -18.85 -3.91
C ASP A 24 -4.07 -19.48 -3.67
N GLN A 25 -3.70 -20.54 -4.41
CA GLN A 25 -2.30 -21.00 -4.50
C GLN A 25 -1.40 -19.94 -5.12
N THR A 26 -2.03 -19.07 -5.89
CA THR A 26 -1.47 -17.90 -6.55
C THR A 26 -2.05 -16.61 -5.97
N ASP A 27 -2.36 -16.62 -4.66
CA ASP A 27 -2.22 -15.41 -3.85
C ASP A 27 -0.72 -15.10 -3.63
N GLY A 28 0.15 -15.90 -4.28
CA GLY A 28 1.45 -15.48 -4.80
C GLY A 28 1.53 -15.15 -6.31
N GLN A 29 0.58 -15.54 -7.19
CA GLN A 29 0.76 -15.52 -8.66
C GLN A 29 -0.49 -15.27 -9.62
N ARG A 30 -1.68 -14.78 -9.24
CA ARG A 30 -2.76 -14.35 -10.20
C ARG A 30 -3.32 -12.96 -9.96
N ALA A 31 -2.89 -12.36 -8.86
CA ALA A 31 -2.48 -10.98 -8.89
C ALA A 31 -1.48 -10.71 -10.05
N VAL A 32 -0.88 -11.73 -10.70
CA VAL A 32 0.27 -11.70 -11.65
C VAL A 32 0.25 -10.79 -12.84
N LEU A 33 -0.84 -10.20 -13.32
CA LEU A 33 -0.66 -9.08 -14.27
C LEU A 33 -0.46 -7.74 -13.53
N CYS A 34 -1.12 -7.56 -12.38
CA CYS A 34 -0.86 -6.46 -11.46
C CYS A 34 0.40 -6.67 -10.59
N VAL A 35 0.96 -7.90 -10.63
CA VAL A 35 1.95 -8.42 -9.69
C VAL A 35 3.18 -9.03 -10.39
N ALA A 36 3.17 -9.34 -11.69
CA ALA A 36 4.42 -9.44 -12.46
C ALA A 36 5.19 -8.10 -12.42
N LEU A 37 4.49 -7.01 -12.10
CA LEU A 37 5.07 -5.72 -11.73
C LEU A 37 5.31 -5.54 -10.22
N SER A 38 4.77 -6.37 -9.30
CA SER A 38 5.30 -6.63 -7.93
C SER A 38 4.42 -7.52 -7.00
N PRO A 39 4.99 -8.56 -6.33
CA PRO A 39 4.75 -8.77 -4.89
C PRO A 39 6.03 -9.18 -4.12
N SER A 40 7.07 -9.67 -4.81
CA SER A 40 8.34 -10.11 -4.24
C SER A 40 9.21 -8.91 -3.81
N SER A 41 8.96 -7.74 -4.41
CA SER A 41 9.51 -6.46 -3.94
C SER A 41 8.62 -5.74 -2.94
N ARG A 42 7.37 -6.16 -2.71
CA ARG A 42 6.40 -5.46 -1.84
C ARG A 42 6.26 -6.06 -0.44
N LEU A 43 7.16 -6.96 -0.03
CA LEU A 43 7.27 -7.30 1.38
C LEU A 43 7.84 -6.08 2.11
N PRO A 44 7.07 -5.41 3.00
CA PRO A 44 7.61 -4.32 3.80
C PRO A 44 8.86 -4.82 4.53
N SER A 45 8.88 -6.05 5.04
CA SER A 45 10.02 -6.63 5.76
C SER A 45 11.33 -6.76 4.95
N ARG A 46 11.27 -6.89 3.61
CA ARG A 46 12.47 -7.05 2.76
C ARG A 46 13.04 -5.71 2.28
N LEU A 47 12.19 -4.69 2.13
CA LEU A 47 12.59 -3.33 1.77
C LEU A 47 12.78 -2.42 3.00
N THR A 48 12.20 -2.74 4.15
CA THR A 48 12.34 -1.95 5.37
C THR A 48 13.78 -1.66 5.76
N PRO A 49 14.75 -2.60 5.75
CA PRO A 49 16.08 -2.30 6.27
C PRO A 49 16.84 -1.25 5.45
N SER A 50 16.64 -1.18 4.13
CA SER A 50 17.36 -0.24 3.26
C SER A 50 16.74 1.16 3.20
N PHE A 51 15.51 1.32 3.69
CA PHE A 51 14.75 2.56 3.68
C PHE A 51 14.42 3.10 5.09
N GLN A 52 14.80 2.39 6.16
CA GLN A 52 14.35 2.66 7.54
C GLN A 52 14.80 4.00 8.16
N ALA A 53 15.62 4.80 7.47
CA ALA A 53 16.10 6.08 7.97
C ALA A 53 16.14 7.21 6.91
N LYS A 54 15.57 6.99 5.72
CA LYS A 54 15.64 7.98 4.63
C LYS A 54 14.47 8.96 4.74
N LYS A 55 14.77 10.26 4.68
CA LYS A 55 13.76 11.35 4.64
C LYS A 55 12.77 11.18 3.47
N CYS A 56 13.24 10.66 2.34
CA CYS A 56 12.45 10.48 1.12
C CYS A 56 12.18 9.00 0.85
N LEU A 57 11.02 8.52 1.29
CA LEU A 57 10.54 7.15 0.99
C LEU A 57 9.83 7.11 -0.38
N PRO A 58 9.87 5.96 -1.08
CA PRO A 58 9.01 5.70 -2.24
C PRO A 58 7.51 5.82 -1.88
N THR A 59 6.67 6.18 -2.85
CA THR A 59 5.23 6.45 -2.66
C THR A 59 4.44 5.27 -2.09
N ASP A 60 4.89 4.05 -2.37
CA ASP A 60 4.23 2.81 -1.94
C ASP A 60 4.43 2.49 -0.46
N ILE A 61 5.58 2.90 0.09
CA ILE A 61 6.00 2.62 1.47
C ILE A 61 5.57 3.74 2.44
N ARG A 62 5.20 4.91 1.92
CA ARG A 62 4.71 6.03 2.75
C ARG A 62 3.42 5.67 3.47
N TYR A 63 3.25 6.22 4.67
CA TYR A 63 1.98 6.18 5.40
C TYR A 63 0.81 6.64 4.53
N LYS A 64 -0.25 5.81 4.48
CA LYS A 64 -1.48 6.12 3.77
C LYS A 64 -2.31 7.08 4.62
N LYS A 65 -2.18 8.38 4.33
CA LYS A 65 -2.97 9.47 4.91
C LYS A 65 -3.69 10.21 3.79
N THR A 66 -4.75 10.95 4.13
CA THR A 66 -5.42 11.83 3.16
C THR A 66 -4.46 12.90 2.65
N ARG A 67 -4.71 13.40 1.44
CA ARG A 67 -3.90 14.47 0.83
C ARG A 67 -3.85 15.73 1.69
N ALA A 68 -4.96 16.08 2.32
CA ALA A 68 -5.05 17.22 3.23
C ALA A 68 -4.08 17.05 4.42
N MET A 69 -4.10 15.89 5.08
CA MET A 69 -3.19 15.59 6.19
C MET A 69 -1.71 15.57 5.77
N ARG A 70 -1.40 15.13 4.54
CA ARG A 70 -0.01 15.15 4.02
C ARG A 70 0.51 16.56 3.72
N ARG A 71 -0.37 17.53 3.51
CA ARG A 71 -0.03 18.94 3.23
C ARG A 71 -0.14 19.83 4.47
N ALA A 72 -0.77 19.35 5.54
CA ALA A 72 -0.87 20.06 6.79
C ALA A 72 0.52 20.26 7.42
N LEU A 73 0.66 21.33 8.19
CA LEU A 73 1.86 21.62 8.97
C LEU A 73 2.11 20.52 10.01
N THR A 74 3.37 20.30 10.33
CA THR A 74 3.75 19.45 11.48
C THR A 74 3.36 20.14 12.79
N LYS A 75 3.14 19.35 13.85
CA LYS A 75 2.80 19.89 15.18
C LYS A 75 3.85 20.90 15.67
N HIS A 76 5.12 20.63 15.38
CA HIS A 76 6.22 21.53 15.69
C HIS A 76 6.06 22.87 14.95
N GLU A 77 5.93 22.84 13.62
CA GLU A 77 5.76 24.06 12.81
C GLU A 77 4.55 24.89 13.24
N ALA A 78 3.42 24.22 13.54
CA ALA A 78 2.22 24.88 14.04
C ALA A 78 2.40 25.51 15.43
N SER A 79 3.37 25.02 16.22
CA SER A 79 3.67 25.53 17.57
C SER A 79 4.74 26.63 17.61
N ILE A 80 5.40 26.92 16.48
CA ILE A 80 6.44 27.95 16.41
C ILE A 80 5.80 29.32 16.67
N LYS A 81 6.23 29.96 17.77
CA LYS A 81 5.83 31.32 18.17
C LYS A 81 6.96 32.30 17.87
N SER A 82 6.62 33.53 17.51
CA SER A 82 7.63 34.59 17.36
C SER A 82 8.26 34.96 18.71
N ALA A 83 9.47 35.53 18.71
CA ALA A 83 10.15 35.95 19.94
C ALA A 83 9.28 36.89 20.81
N LYS A 84 8.51 37.79 20.17
CA LYS A 84 7.55 38.66 20.84
C LYS A 84 6.40 37.88 21.50
N GLN A 85 5.85 36.88 20.81
CA GLN A 85 4.80 36.02 21.35
C GLN A 85 5.32 35.14 22.50
N GLN A 86 6.57 34.67 22.43
CA GLN A 86 7.20 33.92 23.52
C GLN A 86 7.40 34.80 24.76
N GLY A 87 7.82 36.06 24.58
CA GLY A 87 7.93 37.04 25.66
C GLY A 87 6.59 37.28 26.37
N ASN A 88 5.51 37.51 25.62
CA ASN A 88 4.17 37.72 26.21
C ASN A 88 3.61 36.48 26.92
N VAL A 89 3.87 35.27 26.43
CA VAL A 89 3.43 34.02 27.09
C VAL A 89 4.14 33.80 28.43
N LYS A 90 5.36 34.32 28.59
CA LYS A 90 6.15 34.18 29.83
C LYS A 90 5.75 35.21 30.91
N LEU A 91 5.03 36.25 30.51
CA LEU A 91 4.59 37.34 31.39
C LEU A 91 3.16 37.14 31.94
N ILE A 92 2.46 36.11 31.46
CA ILE A 92 1.18 35.62 31.97
C ILE A 92 1.47 34.42 32.86
#